data_AF-A0A9E4N8G7-F1
#
_entry.id   AF-A0A9E4N8G7-F1
#
_cell.length_a   1.000
_cell.length_b   1.000
_cell.length_c   1.000
_cell.angle_alpha   90.00
_cell.angle_beta   90.00
_cell.angle_gamma   90.00
#
_symmetry.space_group_name_H-M   'P 1'
#
loop_
_entity.id
_entity.type
_entity.pdbx_description
1 polymer ?
#
loop_
_entity_poly.entity_id
_entity_poly.type
_entity_poly.pdbx_seq_one_letter_code
_entity_poly.pdbx_strand_id
1 'polypeptide(L)'
;SESQENGYRCRLELYSGWRKGVSFAEALDELTQTDRDRGFTSAGPHRLDVKINVDQRGVKNYFSRGQNKLLALNLMLAQTKLLQSKQQERPILLVDDIQSELDQERYLQVLQTISDLNIQTFITDLKEDIGDAFEKDQFKMFHVEHGQFAEI
;
A
#
# COMPACT_ATOMS: atom_id res chain seq x y z
N SER A 1 5.11 15.45 26.70
CA SER A 1 6.40 14.86 26.29
C SER A 1 6.37 14.76 24.77
N GLU A 2 6.90 15.79 24.12
CA GLU A 2 6.96 15.92 22.67
C GLU A 2 8.04 14.99 22.12
N SER A 3 7.62 13.80 21.66
CA SER A 3 8.39 13.04 20.69
C SER A 3 8.13 13.71 19.34
N GLN A 4 9.13 14.41 18.80
CA GLN A 4 9.11 14.86 17.41
C GLN A 4 9.17 13.62 16.49
N GLU A 5 8.01 13.05 16.17
CA GLU A 5 7.88 12.20 14.99
C GLU A 5 8.06 13.10 13.77
N ASN A 6 9.21 12.96 13.11
CA ASN A 6 9.52 13.59 11.83
C ASN A 6 8.71 12.90 10.71
N GLY A 7 7.38 12.91 10.86
CA GLY A 7 6.44 12.18 10.02
C GLY A 7 5.96 13.02 8.84
N TYR A 8 6.09 12.46 7.64
CA TYR A 8 5.43 12.99 6.45
C TYR A 8 3.91 13.04 6.63
N ARG A 9 3.25 14.17 6.35
CA ARG A 9 1.79 14.25 6.43
C ARG A 9 1.17 13.75 5.13
N CYS A 10 0.61 12.55 5.18
CA CYS A 10 -0.14 11.95 4.06
C CYS A 10 -1.62 12.34 4.11
N ARG A 11 -2.19 12.75 2.97
CA ARG A 11 -3.61 13.02 2.76
C ARG A 11 -4.11 12.20 1.58
N LEU A 12 -5.19 11.45 1.80
CA LEU A 12 -5.91 10.74 0.75
C LEU A 12 -7.16 11.53 0.36
N GLU A 13 -7.33 11.79 -0.93
CA GLU A 13 -8.50 12.46 -1.48
C GLU A 13 -9.18 11.53 -2.49
N LEU A 14 -10.43 11.17 -2.19
CA LEU A 14 -11.25 10.38 -3.10
C LEU A 14 -11.88 11.28 -4.16
N TYR A 15 -11.74 10.88 -5.41
CA TYR A 15 -12.50 11.40 -6.54
C TYR A 15 -13.42 10.31 -7.04
N SER A 16 -14.74 10.49 -6.90
CA SER A 16 -15.73 9.45 -7.19
C SER A 16 -15.83 9.05 -8.68
N GLY A 17 -15.16 9.78 -9.58
CA GLY A 17 -15.23 9.56 -11.03
C GLY A 17 -16.24 10.45 -11.76
N TRP A 18 -16.78 11.46 -11.06
CA TRP A 18 -17.59 12.53 -11.62
C TRP A 18 -17.40 13.83 -10.83
N ARG A 19 -17.98 14.93 -11.32
CA ARG A 19 -17.85 16.26 -10.72
C ARG A 19 -18.31 16.25 -9.26
N LYS A 20 -17.50 16.82 -8.35
CA LYS A 20 -17.90 17.00 -6.95
C LYS A 20 -19.08 17.95 -6.85
N GLY A 21 -20.02 17.67 -5.96
CA GLY A 21 -21.18 18.53 -5.70
C GLY A 21 -22.39 18.25 -6.59
N VAL A 22 -22.34 17.25 -7.47
CA VAL A 22 -23.52 16.74 -8.18
C VAL A 22 -23.79 15.29 -7.82
N SER A 23 -25.06 14.91 -7.90
CA SER A 23 -25.46 13.51 -7.78
C SER A 23 -24.96 12.68 -8.95
N PHE A 24 -24.86 11.37 -8.76
CA PHE A 24 -24.45 10.47 -9.82
C PHE A 24 -25.43 10.49 -11.01
N ALA A 25 -26.74 10.59 -10.73
CA ALA A 25 -27.77 10.67 -11.76
C ALA A 25 -27.63 11.94 -12.62
N GLU A 26 -27.42 13.10 -12.01
CA GLU A 26 -27.18 14.37 -12.72
C GLU A 26 -25.91 14.29 -13.58
N ALA A 27 -24.83 13.70 -13.06
CA ALA A 27 -23.59 13.55 -13.81
C ALA A 27 -23.74 12.66 -15.07
N LEU A 28 -24.57 11.61 -14.99
CA LEU A 28 -24.89 10.76 -16.14
C LEU A 28 -25.78 11.49 -17.16
N ASP A 29 -26.78 12.24 -16.68
CA ASP A 29 -27.67 13.00 -17.54
C ASP A 29 -26.92 14.11 -18.30
N GLU A 30 -26.09 14.89 -17.61
CA GLU A 30 -25.23 15.93 -18.19
C GLU A 30 -24.33 15.41 -19.32
N LEU A 31 -23.84 14.16 -19.21
CA LEU A 31 -22.89 13.56 -20.15
C LEU A 31 -23.53 12.63 -21.18
N THR A 32 -24.84 12.39 -21.13
CA THR A 32 -25.52 11.37 -21.95
C THR A 32 -25.25 11.55 -23.44
N GLN A 33 -25.34 12.77 -23.98
CA GLN A 33 -25.11 13.00 -25.40
C GLN A 33 -23.64 12.80 -25.77
N THR A 34 -22.72 13.31 -24.95
CA THR A 34 -21.27 13.16 -25.17
C THR A 34 -20.84 11.69 -25.09
N ASP A 35 -21.41 10.92 -24.17
CA ASP A 35 -21.10 9.50 -23.98
C ASP A 35 -21.65 8.64 -25.13
N ARG A 36 -22.80 9.02 -25.70
CA ARG A 36 -23.32 8.38 -26.94
C ARG A 36 -22.37 8.60 -28.11
N ASP A 37 -21.88 9.83 -28.29
CA ASP A 37 -20.96 10.16 -29.39
C ASP A 37 -19.61 9.44 -29.23
N ARG A 38 -19.16 9.23 -27.99
CA ARG A 38 -17.91 8.52 -27.65
C ARG A 38 -18.04 7.00 -27.64
N GLY A 39 -19.25 6.46 -27.45
CA GLY A 39 -19.51 5.03 -27.32
C GLY A 39 -19.14 4.42 -25.96
N PHE A 40 -18.88 5.22 -24.93
CA PHE A 40 -18.60 4.73 -23.57
C PHE A 40 -19.04 5.73 -22.50
N THR A 41 -19.34 5.23 -21.29
CA THR A 41 -19.70 6.07 -20.14
C THR A 41 -18.49 6.79 -19.55
N SER A 42 -18.52 8.12 -19.51
CA SER A 42 -17.42 8.96 -19.03
C SER A 42 -17.51 9.30 -17.54
N ALA A 43 -18.67 9.13 -16.89
CA ALA A 43 -18.86 9.36 -15.45
C ALA A 43 -19.30 8.09 -14.72
N GLY A 44 -18.67 7.81 -13.59
CA GLY A 44 -19.10 6.73 -12.70
C GLY A 44 -17.97 6.14 -11.88
N PRO A 45 -18.28 5.16 -11.00
CA PRO A 45 -17.32 4.56 -10.08
C PRO A 45 -16.10 3.91 -10.77
N HIS A 46 -16.24 3.48 -12.03
CA HIS A 46 -15.13 2.97 -12.84
C HIS A 46 -14.07 4.04 -13.18
N ARG A 47 -14.39 5.32 -13.01
CA ARG A 47 -13.47 6.46 -13.17
C ARG A 47 -12.94 6.99 -11.84
N LEU A 48 -13.25 6.31 -10.74
CA LEU A 48 -12.79 6.69 -9.41
C LEU A 48 -11.26 6.71 -9.36
N ASP A 49 -10.72 7.74 -8.71
CA ASP A 49 -9.27 7.86 -8.46
C ASP A 49 -9.04 8.22 -6.99
N VAL A 50 -7.95 7.71 -6.43
CA VAL A 50 -7.47 8.06 -5.09
C VAL A 50 -6.22 8.89 -5.25
N LYS A 51 -6.32 10.18 -4.95
CA LYS A 51 -5.16 11.07 -4.98
C LYS A 51 -4.48 11.06 -3.62
N ILE A 52 -3.17 10.82 -3.65
CA ILE A 52 -2.34 10.82 -2.46
C ILE A 52 -1.44 12.05 -2.53
N ASN A 53 -1.52 12.88 -1.50
CA ASN A 53 -0.68 14.05 -1.31
C ASN A 53 0.16 13.86 -0.05
N VAL A 54 1.47 14.07 -0.17
CA VAL A 54 2.40 14.04 0.98
C VAL A 54 3.03 15.42 1.09
N ASP A 55 2.93 16.04 2.27
CA ASP A 55 3.37 17.42 2.53
C ASP A 55 2.86 18.42 1.48
N GLN A 56 1.58 18.26 1.11
CA GLN A 56 0.88 19.06 0.09
C GLN A 56 1.38 18.88 -1.35
N ARG A 57 2.29 17.93 -1.62
CA ARG A 57 2.75 17.59 -2.97
C ARG A 57 2.11 16.30 -3.47
N GLY A 58 1.66 16.29 -4.72
CA GLY A 58 1.06 15.11 -5.35
C GLY A 58 2.11 14.03 -5.63
N VAL A 59 1.91 12.84 -5.08
CA VAL A 59 2.90 11.75 -5.12
C VAL A 59 3.32 11.38 -6.55
N LYS A 60 2.35 11.32 -7.49
CA LYS A 60 2.56 10.88 -8.90
C LYS A 60 3.69 11.63 -9.63
N ASN A 61 4.02 12.86 -9.23
CA ASN A 61 4.99 13.70 -9.94
C ASN A 61 6.31 13.90 -9.18
N TYR A 62 6.38 13.56 -7.89
CA TYR A 62 7.48 13.98 -7.02
C TYR A 62 8.20 12.83 -6.31
N PHE A 63 7.61 11.64 -6.26
CA PHE A 63 8.21 10.52 -5.54
C PHE A 63 9.17 9.74 -6.44
N SER A 64 10.35 9.41 -5.89
CA SER A 64 11.24 8.41 -6.49
C SER A 64 10.59 7.03 -6.49
N ARG A 65 11.16 6.06 -7.22
CA ARG A 65 10.63 4.68 -7.25
C ARG A 65 10.55 4.06 -5.85
N GLY A 66 11.65 4.13 -5.08
CA GLY A 66 11.67 3.65 -3.69
C GLY A 66 10.68 4.36 -2.76
N GLN A 67 10.42 5.67 -2.96
CA GLN A 67 9.38 6.38 -2.21
C GLN A 67 7.97 5.92 -2.58
N ASN A 68 7.70 5.65 -3.87
CA ASN A 68 6.42 5.08 -4.30
C ASN A 68 6.23 3.67 -3.73
N LYS A 69 7.28 2.84 -3.72
CA LYS A 69 7.25 1.50 -3.13
C LYS A 69 6.97 1.55 -1.64
N LEU A 70 7.69 2.41 -0.91
CA LEU A 70 7.46 2.60 0.53
C LEU A 70 6.04 3.09 0.83
N LEU A 71 5.51 4.02 0.03
CA LEU A 71 4.13 4.49 0.18
C LEU A 71 3.13 3.35 -0.07
N ALA A 72 3.32 2.57 -1.13
CA ALA A 72 2.46 1.44 -1.45
C ALA A 72 2.46 0.39 -0.33
N LEU A 73 3.65 0.06 0.21
CA LEU A 73 3.80 -0.82 1.36
C LEU A 73 3.07 -0.26 2.59
N ASN A 74 3.27 1.02 2.93
CA ASN A 74 2.56 1.64 4.05
C ASN A 74 1.04 1.62 3.89
N LEU A 75 0.53 1.85 2.69
CA LEU A 75 -0.91 1.75 2.41
C LEU A 75 -1.42 0.32 2.58
N MET A 76 -0.67 -0.68 2.12
CA MET A 76 -0.98 -2.10 2.29
C MET A 76 -1.00 -2.50 3.77
N LEU A 77 -0.02 -2.06 4.56
CA LEU A 77 0.04 -2.30 6.00
C LEU A 77 -1.11 -1.60 6.74
N ALA A 78 -1.43 -0.35 6.37
CA ALA A 78 -2.57 0.37 6.92
C ALA A 78 -3.91 -0.32 6.59
N GLN A 79 -4.06 -0.82 5.36
CA GLN A 79 -5.22 -1.62 4.97
C GLN A 79 -5.30 -2.92 5.77
N THR A 80 -4.18 -3.60 5.98
CA THR A 80 -4.09 -4.85 6.74
C THR A 80 -4.53 -4.63 8.20
N LYS A 81 -4.03 -3.56 8.83
CA LYS A 81 -4.45 -3.15 10.18
C LYS A 81 -5.95 -2.83 10.25
N LEU A 82 -6.49 -2.15 9.24
CA LEU A 82 -7.93 -1.88 9.15
C LEU A 82 -8.75 -3.17 9.02
N LEU A 83 -8.31 -4.11 8.18
CA LEU A 83 -8.98 -5.40 8.00
C LEU A 83 -9.00 -6.21 9.30
N GLN A 84 -7.86 -6.28 10.01
CA GLN A 84 -7.75 -6.95 11.31
C GLN A 84 -8.73 -6.36 12.34
N SER A 85 -8.96 -5.04 12.32
CA SER A 85 -9.92 -4.40 13.24
C SER A 85 -11.40 -4.64 12.91
N LYS A 86 -11.71 -5.02 11.66
CA LYS A 86 -13.09 -5.14 11.15
C LYS A 86 -13.56 -6.58 10.99
N GLN A 87 -12.65 -7.52 10.80
CA GLN A 87 -12.96 -8.93 10.58
C GLN A 87 -12.66 -9.77 11.82
N GLN A 88 -13.34 -10.90 11.95
CA GLN A 88 -13.07 -11.86 13.03
C GLN A 88 -11.78 -12.66 12.76
N GLU A 89 -11.37 -12.79 11.50
CA GLU A 89 -10.20 -13.55 11.09
C GLU A 89 -9.01 -12.62 10.77
N ARG A 90 -7.81 -13.06 11.11
CA ARG A 90 -6.56 -12.34 10.79
C ARG A 90 -6.11 -12.70 9.37
N PRO A 91 -5.79 -11.71 8.52
CA PRO A 91 -5.30 -12.00 7.17
C PRO A 91 -3.89 -12.59 7.20
N ILE A 92 -3.53 -13.30 6.13
CA ILE A 92 -2.14 -13.66 5.82
C ILE A 92 -1.56 -12.54 4.94
N LEU A 93 -0.39 -12.02 5.30
CA LEU A 93 0.31 -11.02 4.52
C LEU A 93 1.36 -11.70 3.62
N LEU A 94 1.35 -11.37 2.33
CA LEU A 94 2.34 -11.84 1.36
C LEU A 94 3.09 -10.60 0.84
N VAL A 95 4.39 -10.55 1.07
CA VAL A 95 5.25 -9.43 0.64
C VAL A 95 6.32 -9.98 -0.29
N ASP A 96 6.25 -9.57 -1.56
CA ASP A 96 7.19 -10.01 -2.58
C ASP A 96 8.31 -8.97 -2.78
N ASP A 97 9.56 -9.45 -2.82
CA ASP A 97 10.78 -8.69 -3.12
C ASP A 97 10.80 -7.34 -2.39
N ILE A 98 10.71 -7.35 -1.06
CA ILE A 98 10.54 -6.11 -0.29
C ILE A 98 11.74 -5.16 -0.45
N GLN A 99 12.95 -5.72 -0.60
CA GLN A 99 14.21 -4.98 -0.55
C GLN A 99 14.52 -4.16 -1.80
N SER A 100 14.00 -4.51 -2.99
CA SER A 100 14.56 -4.03 -4.27
C SER A 100 14.68 -2.52 -4.52
N GLU A 101 14.16 -1.64 -3.66
CA GLU A 101 14.29 -0.19 -3.80
C GLU A 101 14.35 0.57 -2.45
N LEU A 102 14.68 -0.14 -1.35
CA LEU A 102 14.78 0.43 0.00
C LEU A 102 16.24 0.44 0.47
N ASP A 103 16.63 1.53 1.15
CA ASP A 103 17.84 1.53 1.98
C ASP A 103 17.64 0.65 3.22
N GLN A 104 18.73 0.29 3.89
CA GLN A 104 18.70 -0.65 5.02
C GLN A 104 17.87 -0.12 6.20
N GLU A 105 17.90 1.19 6.46
CA GLU A 105 17.13 1.79 7.55
C GLU A 105 15.62 1.64 7.32
N ARG A 106 15.15 2.02 6.13
CA ARG A 106 13.72 1.91 5.76
C ARG A 106 13.27 0.47 5.68
N TYR A 107 14.12 -0.41 5.19
CA TYR A 107 13.86 -1.85 5.15
C TYR A 107 13.55 -2.39 6.55
N LEU A 108 14.43 -2.12 7.52
CA LEU A 108 14.24 -2.55 8.91
C LEU A 108 12.99 -1.94 9.55
N GLN A 109 12.69 -0.66 9.27
CA GLN A 109 11.45 -0.02 9.75
C GLN A 109 10.19 -0.72 9.20
N VAL A 110 10.20 -1.11 7.92
CA VAL A 110 9.08 -1.85 7.32
C VAL A 110 8.94 -3.22 7.96
N LEU A 111 10.04 -3.96 8.17
CA LEU A 111 10.00 -5.25 8.85
C LEU A 111 9.47 -5.14 10.28
N GLN A 112 9.90 -4.12 11.04
CA GLN A 112 9.36 -3.86 12.37
C GLN A 112 7.84 -3.61 12.32
N THR A 113 7.38 -2.81 11.36
CA THR A 113 5.96 -2.53 11.19
C THR A 113 5.16 -3.80 10.85
N ILE A 114 5.74 -4.70 10.05
CA ILE A 114 5.14 -6.01 9.73
C ILE A 114 5.04 -6.87 11.00
N SER A 115 6.13 -6.94 11.78
CA SER A 115 6.20 -7.68 13.05
C SER A 115 5.10 -7.21 14.02
N ASP A 116 4.94 -5.89 14.16
CA ASP A 116 3.94 -5.26 15.04
C ASP A 116 2.48 -5.58 14.65
N LEU A 117 2.20 -5.98 13.41
CA LEU A 117 0.85 -6.40 13.00
C LEU A 117 0.43 -7.72 13.65
N ASN A 118 1.38 -8.56 14.08
CA ASN A 118 1.14 -9.86 14.71
C ASN A 118 0.18 -10.74 13.88
N ILE A 119 0.52 -10.89 12.60
CA ILE A 119 -0.19 -11.73 11.61
C ILE A 119 0.80 -12.64 10.92
N GLN A 120 0.31 -13.79 10.42
CA GLN A 120 1.14 -14.67 9.61
C GLN A 120 1.58 -13.95 8.34
N THR A 121 2.89 -13.88 8.13
CA THR A 121 3.49 -13.16 6.99
C THR A 121 4.48 -14.05 6.26
N PHE A 122 4.43 -14.01 4.93
CA PHE A 122 5.46 -14.57 4.05
C PHE A 122 6.17 -13.42 3.34
N ILE A 123 7.50 -13.41 3.42
CA ILE A 123 8.34 -12.40 2.80
C ILE A 123 9.33 -13.11 1.87
N THR A 124 9.46 -12.63 0.64
CA THR A 124 10.56 -13.03 -0.25
C THR A 124 11.59 -11.91 -0.33
N ASP A 125 12.87 -12.29 -0.31
CA ASP A 125 13.98 -11.35 -0.32
C ASP A 125 15.24 -12.03 -0.90
N LEU A 126 16.19 -11.21 -1.36
CA LEU A 126 17.52 -11.63 -1.80
C LEU A 126 18.54 -11.64 -0.67
N LYS A 127 18.25 -11.02 0.47
CA LYS A 127 19.12 -10.99 1.65
C LYS A 127 18.56 -11.82 2.80
N GLU A 128 19.48 -12.38 3.58
CA GLU A 128 19.18 -13.10 4.82
C GLU A 128 19.10 -12.17 6.05
N ASP A 129 19.62 -10.93 5.94
CA ASP A 129 19.63 -9.98 7.06
C ASP A 129 18.28 -9.28 7.21
N ILE A 130 17.49 -9.76 8.17
CA ILE A 130 16.22 -9.17 8.58
C ILE A 130 16.34 -8.32 9.87
N GLY A 131 17.58 -8.07 10.33
CA GLY A 131 17.87 -7.41 11.60
C GLY A 131 17.22 -8.09 12.80
N ASP A 132 16.81 -7.27 13.77
CA ASP A 132 16.14 -7.72 15.01
C ASP A 132 14.61 -7.54 14.96
N ALA A 133 14.03 -7.37 13.77
CA ALA A 133 12.59 -7.11 13.61
C ALA A 133 11.73 -8.31 14.07
N PHE A 134 12.29 -9.52 14.04
CA PHE A 134 11.66 -10.75 14.48
C PHE A 134 12.62 -11.51 15.41
N GLU A 135 12.10 -12.07 16.49
CA GLU A 135 12.88 -12.99 17.33
C GLU A 135 13.12 -14.30 16.55
N LYS A 136 14.25 -14.99 16.81
CA LYS A 136 14.67 -16.17 16.03
C LYS A 136 13.66 -17.33 16.02
N ASP A 137 12.81 -17.41 17.03
CA ASP A 137 11.76 -18.42 17.17
C ASP A 137 10.41 -17.98 16.58
N GLN A 138 10.30 -16.74 16.10
CA GLN A 138 9.07 -16.18 15.52
C GLN A 138 8.99 -16.37 14.00
N PHE A 139 10.07 -16.80 13.34
CA PHE A 139 10.08 -17.02 11.89
C PHE A 139 10.84 -18.29 11.51
N LYS A 140 10.63 -18.71 10.27
CA LYS A 140 11.43 -19.74 9.58
C LYS A 140 11.97 -19.13 8.30
N MET A 141 13.23 -19.39 7.99
CA MET A 141 13.84 -18.97 6.74
C MET A 141 13.94 -20.17 5.79
N PHE A 142 13.64 -19.94 4.52
CA PHE A 142 13.75 -20.97 3.49
C PHE A 142 14.62 -20.44 2.35
N HIS A 143 15.70 -21.15 2.05
CA HIS A 143 16.41 -20.99 0.80
C HIS A 143 15.61 -21.59 -0.34
N VAL A 144 15.50 -20.89 -1.46
CA VAL A 144 14.77 -21.36 -2.65
C VAL A 144 15.70 -21.39 -3.85
N GLU A 145 15.99 -22.59 -4.36
CA GLU A 145 16.84 -22.80 -5.54
C GLU A 145 16.20 -23.84 -6.47
N HIS A 146 16.12 -23.54 -7.77
CA HIS A 146 15.52 -24.41 -8.79
C HIS A 146 14.12 -24.96 -8.43
N GLY A 147 13.32 -24.16 -7.73
CA GLY A 147 11.97 -24.53 -7.28
C GLY A 147 11.92 -25.48 -6.07
N GLN A 148 13.07 -25.73 -5.42
CA GLN A 148 13.16 -26.50 -4.18
C GLN A 148 13.32 -25.56 -2.99
N PHE A 149 12.70 -25.92 -1.86
CA PHE A 149 12.76 -25.16 -0.60
C PHE A 149 13.60 -25.94 0.42
N ALA A 150 14.55 -25.27 1.06
CA ALA A 150 15.34 -25.80 2.17
C ALA A 150 15.27 -24.84 3.37
N GLU A 151 14.85 -25.34 4.53
CA GLU A 151 14.85 -24.54 5.78
C GLU A 151 16.29 -24.28 6.24
N ILE A 152 16.61 -23.04 6.62
CA ILE A 152 17.91 -22.61 7.14
C ILE A 152 17.77 -22.23 8.62
#